data_AF-A0A2N5K0W6-F1
#
_entry.id   AF-A0A2N5K0W6-F1
#
_cell.length_a   1.000
_cell.length_b   1.000
_cell.length_c   1.000
_cell.angle_alpha   90.00
_cell.angle_beta   90.00
_cell.angle_gamma   90.00
#
_symmetry.space_group_name_H-M   'P 1'
#
loop_
_entity.id
_entity.type
_entity.pdbx_description
1 polymer ?
#
loop_
_entity_poly.entity_id
_entity_poly.type
_entity_poly.pdbx_seq_one_letter_code
_entity_poly.pdbx_strand_id
1 'polypeptide(L)'
;MPGPNGTVTMSPIALIGIISRTAQDVQGVVRMGAVPPSRVGQLLTGSHTRDGVLVRVGGGVSADVYLVAQSDAQLLDLGQQVQAAIAHAIGNMVGMDVREVNVYIQDVEAARG
;
A
#
# COMPACT_ATOMS: atom_id res chain seq x y z
N MET A 1 -28.43 -27.94 3.06
CA MET A 1 -27.53 -27.42 2.01
C MET A 1 -26.45 -26.60 2.68
N PRO A 2 -25.16 -26.79 2.38
CA PRO A 2 -24.12 -25.85 2.82
C PRO A 2 -24.27 -24.55 2.02
N GLY A 3 -24.19 -23.40 2.70
CA GLY A 3 -24.29 -22.07 2.07
C GLY A 3 -23.10 -21.76 1.16
N PRO A 4 -23.22 -20.77 0.26
CA PRO A 4 -22.16 -20.44 -0.69
C PRO A 4 -20.91 -19.98 0.05
N ASN A 5 -19.75 -20.47 -0.43
CA ASN A 5 -18.41 -20.23 0.10
C ASN A 5 -18.23 -18.80 0.63
N GLY A 6 -17.83 -18.68 1.89
CA GLY A 6 -17.65 -17.40 2.56
C GLY A 6 -16.61 -16.55 1.84
N THR A 7 -17.06 -15.54 1.10
CA THR A 7 -16.19 -14.47 0.62
C THR A 7 -15.60 -13.78 1.84
N VAL A 8 -14.27 -13.87 2.02
CA VAL A 8 -13.56 -13.08 3.03
C VAL A 8 -13.56 -11.64 2.56
N THR A 9 -14.63 -10.91 2.89
CA THR A 9 -14.75 -9.48 2.59
C THR A 9 -13.97 -8.73 3.66
N MET A 10 -12.67 -8.53 3.43
CA MET A 10 -11.87 -7.66 4.27
C MET A 10 -12.27 -6.21 4.01
N SER A 11 -12.50 -5.44 5.08
CA SER A 11 -12.77 -4.01 4.93
C SER A 11 -11.61 -3.32 4.21
N PRO A 12 -11.86 -2.51 3.17
CA PRO A 12 -10.80 -1.77 2.48
C PRO A 12 -9.94 -0.92 3.42
N ILE A 13 -10.52 -0.43 4.52
CA ILE A 13 -9.79 0.32 5.55
C ILE A 13 -8.82 -0.58 6.32
N ALA A 14 -9.20 -1.83 6.59
CA ALA A 14 -8.30 -2.81 7.22
C ALA A 14 -7.15 -3.18 6.28
N LEU A 15 -7.43 -3.31 4.97
CA LEU A 15 -6.40 -3.55 3.96
C LEU A 15 -5.41 -2.39 3.90
N ILE A 16 -5.89 -1.14 3.93
CA ILE A 16 -5.02 0.04 4.03
C ILE A 16 -4.13 -0.03 5.28
N GLY A 17 -4.67 -0.44 6.43
CA GLY A 17 -3.88 -0.60 7.66
C GLY A 17 -2.76 -1.63 7.53
N ILE A 18 -3.01 -2.77 6.87
CA ILE A 18 -1.98 -3.78 6.61
C ILE A 18 -0.91 -3.21 5.67
N ILE A 19 -1.33 -2.54 4.60
CA ILE A 19 -0.40 -1.97 3.60
C ILE A 19 0.48 -0.89 4.21
N SER A 20 -0.11 0.08 4.91
CA SER A 20 0.62 1.18 5.52
C SER A 20 1.55 0.69 6.61
N ARG A 21 1.14 -0.33 7.38
CA ARG A 21 1.99 -0.93 8.40
C ARG A 21 3.17 -1.68 7.78
N THR A 22 2.89 -2.52 6.79
CA THR A 22 3.91 -3.30 6.08
C THR A 22 4.95 -2.39 5.42
N ALA A 23 4.50 -1.29 4.80
CA ALA A 23 5.40 -0.29 4.22
C ALA A 23 6.32 0.34 5.28
N GLN A 24 5.80 0.69 6.45
CA GLN A 24 6.57 1.30 7.54
C GLN A 24 7.55 0.32 8.20
N ASP A 25 7.29 -0.99 8.14
CA ASP A 25 8.20 -2.00 8.69
C ASP A 25 9.42 -2.24 7.76
N VAL A 26 9.42 -1.70 6.53
CA VAL A 26 10.58 -1.77 5.61
C VAL A 26 11.62 -0.71 6.00
N GLN A 27 12.86 -1.16 6.23
CA GLN A 27 13.99 -0.28 6.52
C GLN A 27 14.20 0.71 5.37
N GLY A 28 14.39 1.99 5.70
CA GLY A 28 14.49 3.06 4.72
C GLY A 28 13.20 3.86 4.53
N VAL A 29 12.06 3.39 5.04
CA VAL A 29 10.82 4.18 5.11
C VAL A 29 10.80 4.99 6.41
N VAL A 30 10.73 6.32 6.29
CA VAL A 30 10.64 7.23 7.44
C VAL A 30 9.21 7.37 7.91
N ARG A 31 8.30 7.61 6.96
CA ARG A 31 6.86 7.78 7.19
C ARG A 31 6.08 7.57 5.91
N MET A 32 4.77 7.40 6.07
CA MET A 32 3.82 7.49 4.96
C MET A 32 3.69 8.95 4.49
N GLY A 33 3.48 9.10 3.18
CA GLY A 33 3.21 10.38 2.53
C GLY A 33 1.72 10.71 2.49
N ALA A 34 1.33 11.62 1.60
CA ALA A 34 -0.06 12.01 1.40
C ALA A 34 -0.56 11.65 0.00
N VAL A 35 -1.77 11.11 -0.12
CA VAL A 35 -2.37 10.86 -1.43
C VAL A 35 -2.66 12.20 -2.12
N PRO A 36 -2.13 12.48 -3.32
CA PRO A 36 -2.35 13.75 -4.00
C PRO A 36 -3.84 14.02 -4.30
N PRO A 37 -4.34 15.26 -4.15
CA PRO A 37 -5.75 15.59 -4.41
C PRO A 37 -6.21 15.25 -5.84
N SER A 38 -5.30 15.34 -6.81
CA SER A 38 -5.54 14.95 -8.21
C SER A 38 -5.85 13.45 -8.39
N ARG A 39 -5.38 12.60 -7.48
CA ARG A 39 -5.65 11.16 -7.44
C ARG A 39 -6.92 10.84 -6.63
N VAL A 40 -7.28 11.72 -5.70
CA VAL A 40 -8.56 11.69 -4.97
C VAL A 40 -9.73 12.01 -5.91
N GLY A 41 -9.55 12.91 -6.89
CA GLY A 41 -10.55 13.19 -7.92
C GLY A 41 -10.81 12.02 -8.89
N GLN A 42 -9.90 11.04 -8.96
CA GLN A 42 -10.02 9.81 -9.75
C GLN A 42 -10.58 8.63 -8.93
N LEU A 43 -11.07 8.88 -7.70
CA LEU A 43 -11.75 7.88 -6.88
C LEU A 43 -13.08 7.48 -7.53
N LEU A 44 -13.01 6.55 -8.48
CA LEU A 44 -14.15 5.78 -8.94
C LEU A 44 -14.76 5.01 -7.76
N THR A 45 -16.03 4.59 -7.90
CA THR A 45 -16.73 3.75 -6.93
C THR A 45 -15.88 2.52 -6.56
N GLY A 46 -15.56 2.34 -5.27
CA GLY A 46 -14.77 1.20 -4.75
C GLY A 46 -13.29 1.49 -4.44
N SER A 47 -12.86 2.74 -4.53
CA SER A 47 -11.53 3.18 -4.10
C SER A 47 -11.53 3.76 -2.68
N HIS A 48 -10.51 3.47 -1.89
CA HIS A 48 -10.37 3.90 -0.50
C HIS A 48 -8.97 4.46 -0.26
N THR A 49 -8.86 5.54 0.52
CA THR A 49 -7.57 6.17 0.82
C THR A 49 -7.43 6.53 2.29
N ARG A 50 -6.27 6.23 2.88
CA ARG A 50 -5.86 6.63 4.23
C ARG A 50 -4.35 6.42 4.38
N ASP A 51 -3.70 7.17 5.27
CA ASP A 51 -2.30 6.95 5.69
C ASP A 51 -1.32 6.82 4.50
N GLY A 52 -1.48 7.68 3.49
CA GLY A 52 -0.62 7.66 2.29
C GLY A 52 -0.83 6.45 1.39
N VAL A 53 -1.93 5.71 1.53
CA VAL A 53 -2.27 4.56 0.70
C VAL A 53 -3.60 4.78 0.02
N LEU A 54 -3.65 4.47 -1.28
CA LEU A 54 -4.85 4.43 -2.09
C LEU A 54 -5.06 2.99 -2.58
N VAL A 55 -6.14 2.36 -2.14
CA VAL A 55 -6.50 0.98 -2.49
C VAL A 55 -7.71 0.99 -3.41
N ARG A 56 -7.63 0.21 -4.49
CA ARG A 56 -8.75 -0.09 -5.39
C ARG A 56 -9.03 -1.59 -5.33
N VAL A 57 -10.27 -1.96 -5.01
CA VAL A 57 -10.72 -3.36 -4.93
C VAL A 57 -11.72 -3.63 -6.05
N GLY A 58 -11.42 -4.62 -6.89
CA GLY A 58 -12.29 -5.10 -7.97
C GLY A 58 -12.06 -6.59 -8.19
N GLY A 59 -11.59 -6.99 -9.38
CA GLY A 59 -11.12 -8.36 -9.66
C GLY A 59 -9.72 -8.68 -9.11
N GLY A 60 -9.36 -8.05 -7.98
CA GLY A 60 -8.02 -8.04 -7.39
C GLY A 60 -7.72 -6.70 -6.72
N VAL A 61 -6.60 -6.62 -6.02
CA VAL A 61 -6.16 -5.46 -5.26
C VAL A 61 -5.10 -4.68 -6.03
N SER A 62 -5.35 -3.39 -6.22
CA SER A 62 -4.36 -2.42 -6.69
C SER A 62 -4.08 -1.42 -5.58
N ALA A 63 -2.81 -1.19 -5.27
CA ALA A 63 -2.39 -0.27 -4.21
C ALA A 63 -1.40 0.77 -4.74
N ASP A 64 -1.72 2.05 -4.55
CA ASP A 64 -0.77 3.15 -4.71
C ASP A 64 -0.31 3.58 -3.31
N VAL A 65 0.99 3.55 -3.08
CA VAL A 65 1.62 3.74 -1.76
C VAL A 65 2.55 4.93 -1.86
N TYR A 66 2.28 5.94 -1.04
CA TYR A 66 3.05 7.18 -1.00
C TYR A 66 3.87 7.20 0.28
N LEU A 67 5.17 7.43 0.18
CA LEU A 67 6.08 7.38 1.33
C LEU A 67 7.21 8.40 1.23
N VAL A 68 7.86 8.63 2.37
CA VAL A 68 9.09 9.42 2.50
C VAL A 68 10.22 8.47 2.87
N ALA A 69 11.32 8.53 2.12
CA ALA A 69 12.47 7.66 2.30
C ALA A 69 13.54 8.31 3.18
N GLN A 70 14.44 7.49 3.73
CA GLN A 70 15.67 7.94 4.38
C GLN A 70 16.70 8.37 3.33
N SER A 71 17.54 9.37 3.66
CA SER A 71 18.55 9.91 2.73
C SER A 71 19.64 8.96 2.31
N ASP A 72 19.92 7.94 3.11
CA ASP A 72 20.93 6.91 2.86
C ASP A 72 20.37 5.66 2.17
N ALA A 73 19.05 5.59 1.95
CA ALA A 73 18.41 4.45 1.32
C ALA A 73 18.59 4.46 -0.22
N GLN A 74 18.89 3.29 -0.79
CA GLN A 74 18.87 3.11 -2.24
C GLN A 74 17.41 3.05 -2.71
N LEU A 75 16.92 4.13 -3.30
CA LEU A 75 15.49 4.34 -3.60
C LEU A 75 14.86 3.25 -4.49
N LEU A 76 15.62 2.71 -5.45
CA LEU A 76 15.15 1.62 -6.32
C LEU A 76 14.91 0.35 -5.52
N ASP A 77 15.90 -0.05 -4.74
CA ASP A 77 15.84 -1.25 -3.88
C ASP A 77 14.77 -1.10 -2.81
N LEU A 78 14.66 0.09 -2.21
CA LEU A 78 13.61 0.42 -1.25
C LEU A 78 12.22 0.25 -1.88
N GLY A 79 12.01 0.80 -3.08
CA GLY A 79 10.75 0.65 -3.81
C GLY A 79 10.41 -0.82 -4.06
N GLN A 80 11.37 -1.62 -4.54
CA GLN A 80 11.18 -3.05 -4.80
C GLN A 80 10.88 -3.83 -3.51
N GLN A 81 11.58 -3.53 -2.41
CA GLN A 81 11.34 -4.16 -1.12
C GLN A 81 9.94 -3.85 -0.58
N VAL A 82 9.51 -2.59 -0.65
CA VAL A 82 8.15 -2.18 -0.25
C VAL A 82 7.11 -2.88 -1.12
N GLN A 83 7.29 -2.92 -2.44
CA GLN A 83 6.38 -3.61 -3.36
C GLN A 83 6.26 -5.10 -3.02
N ALA A 84 7.39 -5.79 -2.84
CA ALA A 84 7.42 -7.22 -2.54
C ALA A 84 6.79 -7.52 -1.17
N ALA A 85 7.10 -6.73 -0.14
CA ALA A 85 6.56 -6.91 1.20
C ALA A 85 5.03 -6.75 1.22
N ILE A 86 4.51 -5.73 0.53
CA ILE A 86 3.07 -5.47 0.43
C ILE A 86 2.38 -6.56 -0.40
N ALA A 87 2.93 -6.92 -1.55
CA ALA A 87 2.37 -7.98 -2.38
C ALA A 87 2.30 -9.32 -1.63
N HIS A 88 3.35 -9.64 -0.86
CA HIS A 88 3.37 -10.80 0.02
C HIS A 88 2.32 -10.69 1.13
N ALA A 89 2.20 -9.56 1.81
CA ALA A 89 1.21 -9.37 2.88
C ALA A 89 -0.22 -9.55 2.35
N ILE A 90 -0.57 -8.94 1.21
CA ILE A 90 -1.90 -9.04 0.63
C ILE A 90 -2.16 -10.46 0.09
N GLY A 91 -1.24 -11.01 -0.70
CA GLY A 91 -1.41 -12.31 -1.33
C GLY A 91 -1.41 -13.45 -0.32
N ASN A 92 -0.44 -13.49 0.59
CA ASN A 92 -0.23 -14.63 1.49
C ASN A 92 -0.98 -14.50 2.82
N MET A 93 -1.17 -13.29 3.35
CA MET A 93 -1.88 -13.13 4.64
C MET A 93 -3.38 -12.93 4.46
N VAL A 94 -3.80 -12.19 3.43
CA VAL A 94 -5.23 -11.89 3.20
C VAL A 94 -5.86 -12.87 2.19
N GLY A 95 -5.06 -13.47 1.30
CA GLY A 95 -5.57 -14.38 0.27
C GLY A 95 -6.25 -13.66 -0.89
N MET A 96 -5.84 -12.43 -1.19
CA MET A 96 -6.37 -11.63 -2.30
C MET A 96 -5.38 -11.54 -3.45
N ASP A 97 -5.86 -11.62 -4.69
CA ASP A 97 -5.03 -11.45 -5.88
C ASP A 97 -4.50 -10.02 -5.96
N VAL A 98 -3.18 -9.87 -6.01
CA VAL A 98 -2.49 -8.58 -6.16
C VAL A 98 -2.30 -8.28 -7.65
N ARG A 99 -2.88 -7.19 -8.12
CA ARG A 99 -2.76 -6.75 -9.51
C ARG A 99 -1.57 -5.83 -9.72
N GLU A 100 -1.42 -4.84 -8.86
CA GLU A 100 -0.31 -3.90 -8.89
C GLU A 100 -0.07 -3.30 -7.51
N VAL A 101 1.20 -3.02 -7.21
CA VAL A 101 1.61 -2.19 -6.08
C VAL A 101 2.53 -1.12 -6.63
N ASN A 102 2.09 0.13 -6.61
CA ASN A 102 2.83 1.28 -7.11
C ASN A 102 3.39 2.05 -5.92
N VAL A 103 4.71 2.26 -5.88
CA VAL A 103 5.38 3.00 -4.81
C VAL A 103 5.82 4.37 -5.31
N TYR A 104 5.38 5.41 -4.62
CA TYR A 104 5.66 6.81 -4.90
C TYR A 104 6.47 7.40 -3.75
N ILE A 105 7.75 7.63 -3.99
CA ILE A 105 8.63 8.31 -3.04
C ILE A 105 8.45 9.81 -3.26
N GLN A 106 7.83 10.48 -2.30
CA GLN A 106 7.48 11.90 -2.41
C GLN A 106 8.59 12.84 -1.93
N ASP A 107 9.38 12.37 -0.97
CA ASP A 107 10.43 13.14 -0.35
C ASP A 107 11.48 12.21 0.26
N VAL A 108 12.61 12.79 0.63
CA VAL A 108 13.72 12.12 1.28
C VAL A 108 14.11 12.93 2.52
N GLU A 109 13.96 12.35 3.71
CA GLU A 109 14.36 13.01 4.94
C GLU A 109 15.83 12.71 5.26
N ALA A 110 16.60 13.78 5.47
CA ALA A 110 17.98 13.66 5.93
C ALA A 110 18.04 12.98 7.30
N ALA A 111 18.93 12.02 7.46
CA ALA A 111 19.31 11.54 8.78
C ALA A 111 19.75 12.76 9.61
N ARG A 112 19.03 13.06 10.70
CA ARG A 112 19.44 14.13 11.62
C ARG A 112 20.80 13.73 12.19
N GLY A 113 21.85 14.42 11.74
CA GLY A 113 23.20 14.33 12.31
C GLY A 113 23.29 14.98 13.68
#